data_AF-A0A835NJR5-F1
#
_entry.id   AF-A0A835NJR5-F1
#
_cell.length_a   1.000
_cell.length_b   1.000
_cell.length_c   1.000
_cell.angle_alpha   90.00
_cell.angle_beta   90.00
_cell.angle_gamma   90.00
#
_symmetry.space_group_name_H-M   'P 1'
#
loop_
_entity.id
_entity.type
_entity.pdbx_description
1 polymer ?
#
loop_
_entity_poly.entity_id
_entity_poly.type
_entity_poly.pdbx_seq_one_letter_code
_entity_poly.pdbx_strand_id
1 'polypeptide(L)'
;MVKKITVQMIKMKWPSFGLYLCPSAHGENDTFLHPKDELSPIVELNVGGEMYTTTLSTLKKHPGSKLAEMFTGQPKLRTDSEGRFFIDRPGTYFKYILEYLRSNQVPTQCIQDVYKEALFYDIEPLIKQLEDSPQIFGELVARRQFLARVPNYSENIELMIRIARAEAVASRQSSVIVCVVRTEEDAARCQDALNSLDMDKKSVVKFGPWKAVPSISDLLDCIQMDVEAKGCAYPSMDLPPVTVVSHSSDCRAVLL
;
A
#
# COMPACT_ATOMS: atom_id res chain seq x y z
N MET A 1 -15.02 4.32 29.37
CA MET A 1 -13.95 5.33 29.15
C MET A 1 -13.90 5.57 27.65
N VAL A 2 -14.64 6.56 27.15
CA VAL A 2 -14.84 6.75 25.70
C VAL A 2 -13.54 7.27 25.10
N LYS A 3 -12.80 6.41 24.42
CA LYS A 3 -11.58 6.81 23.70
C LYS A 3 -12.02 7.57 22.46
N LYS A 4 -12.05 8.88 22.65
CA LYS A 4 -11.81 9.94 21.69
C LYS A 4 -11.19 9.41 20.39
N ILE A 5 -11.97 9.49 19.32
CA ILE A 5 -11.44 9.39 17.98
C ILE A 5 -10.85 10.73 17.62
N THR A 6 -9.59 10.65 17.24
CA THR A 6 -8.86 11.73 16.62
C THR A 6 -9.38 11.92 15.20
N VAL A 7 -10.13 12.99 14.97
CA VAL A 7 -10.48 13.40 13.62
C VAL A 7 -9.31 14.21 13.07
N GLN A 8 -8.63 13.67 12.07
CA GLN A 8 -7.62 14.39 11.35
C GLN A 8 -8.28 15.26 10.27
N MET A 9 -8.02 16.56 10.30
CA MET A 9 -8.47 17.49 9.29
C MET A 9 -7.59 17.37 8.05
N ILE A 10 -8.06 16.65 7.04
CA ILE A 10 -7.37 16.54 5.76
C ILE A 10 -7.48 17.88 5.00
N LYS A 11 -6.43 18.70 5.02
CA LYS A 11 -6.31 19.85 4.12
C LYS A 11 -5.83 19.38 2.76
N MET A 12 -6.71 19.40 1.77
CA MET A 12 -6.36 19.09 0.38
C MET A 12 -5.91 20.37 -0.33
N LYS A 13 -4.67 20.39 -0.83
CA LYS A 13 -4.16 21.48 -1.67
C LYS A 13 -4.33 21.10 -3.13
N TRP A 14 -4.93 21.99 -3.91
CA TRP A 14 -5.25 21.78 -5.32
C TRP A 14 -4.08 22.26 -6.19
N PRO A 15 -3.59 21.47 -7.16
CA PRO A 15 -2.75 22.00 -8.23
C PRO A 15 -3.59 22.90 -9.14
N SER A 16 -3.04 24.04 -9.54
CA SER A 16 -3.54 24.82 -10.66
C SER A 16 -3.44 23.97 -11.93
N PHE A 17 -4.56 23.80 -12.63
CA PHE A 17 -4.63 23.08 -13.90
C PHE A 17 -3.58 23.61 -14.90
N GLY A 18 -2.61 22.78 -15.26
CA GLY A 18 -1.80 22.91 -16.46
C GLY A 18 -2.13 21.74 -17.37
N LEU A 19 -2.66 22.03 -18.57
CA LEU A 19 -2.83 21.02 -19.62
C LEU A 19 -1.46 20.44 -19.96
N TYR A 20 -1.24 19.16 -19.65
CA TYR A 20 -0.24 18.37 -20.35
C TYR A 20 -0.93 17.60 -21.47
N LEU A 21 -0.81 18.16 -22.68
CA LEU A 21 -0.94 17.43 -23.93
C LEU A 21 0.30 16.53 -24.06
N CYS A 22 0.12 15.21 -24.07
CA CYS A 22 1.14 14.30 -24.59
C CYS A 22 0.95 14.15 -26.10
N PRO A 23 1.99 14.34 -26.92
CA PRO A 23 1.93 14.02 -28.34
C PRO A 23 2.07 12.51 -28.57
N SER A 24 1.31 12.00 -29.54
CA SER A 24 1.52 10.68 -30.14
C SER A 24 2.86 10.64 -30.89
N ALA A 25 3.62 9.55 -30.72
CA ALA A 25 4.70 9.19 -31.62
C ALA A 25 4.57 7.72 -32.02
N HIS A 26 4.38 7.52 -33.33
CA HIS A 26 4.51 6.25 -34.02
C HIS A 26 5.99 5.86 -34.17
N GLY A 27 6.26 4.55 -34.22
CA GLY A 27 7.48 3.99 -34.79
C GLY A 27 7.91 2.67 -34.15
N GLU A 28 7.14 1.59 -34.33
CA GLU A 28 7.60 0.24 -34.00
C GLU A 28 8.50 -0.28 -35.12
N ASN A 29 9.77 -0.52 -34.81
CA ASN A 29 10.66 -1.39 -35.57
C ASN A 29 11.01 -2.58 -34.67
N ASP A 30 10.35 -3.71 -34.91
CA ASP A 30 10.65 -4.97 -34.25
C ASP A 30 11.92 -5.59 -34.85
N THR A 31 13.05 -5.46 -34.16
CA THR A 31 14.23 -6.28 -34.43
C THR A 31 14.24 -7.46 -33.47
N PHE A 32 13.73 -8.60 -33.94
CA PHE A 32 13.92 -9.89 -33.29
C PHE A 32 15.40 -10.31 -33.38
N LEU A 33 15.97 -10.72 -32.25
CA LEU A 33 17.37 -11.18 -32.15
C LEU A 33 17.59 -12.45 -33.00
N HIS A 34 18.68 -12.44 -33.78
CA HIS A 34 19.21 -13.59 -34.49
C HIS A 34 19.95 -14.56 -33.53
N PRO A 35 19.97 -15.88 -33.79
CA PRO A 35 20.41 -16.89 -32.84
C PRO A 35 21.92 -17.15 -32.86
N LYS A 36 22.46 -17.44 -31.65
CA LYS A 36 23.78 -18.03 -31.30
C LYS A 36 24.88 -17.08 -30.79
N ASP A 37 24.60 -16.32 -29.74
CA ASP A 37 25.66 -15.93 -28.79
C ASP A 37 25.20 -16.32 -27.39
N GLU A 38 26.05 -17.05 -26.65
CA GLU A 38 25.86 -17.25 -25.22
C GLU A 38 25.77 -15.87 -24.56
N LEU A 39 24.75 -15.64 -23.71
CA LEU A 39 24.66 -14.36 -23.01
C LEU A 39 25.97 -14.09 -22.28
N SER A 40 26.44 -12.84 -22.35
CA SER A 40 27.63 -12.40 -21.64
C SER A 40 27.49 -12.72 -20.14
N PRO A 41 28.57 -13.19 -19.47
CA PRO A 41 28.53 -13.49 -18.04
C PRO A 41 28.08 -12.31 -17.18
N ILE A 42 28.38 -11.09 -17.64
CA ILE A 42 27.93 -9.81 -17.08
C ILE A 42 26.72 -9.32 -17.86
N VAL A 43 25.70 -8.88 -17.14
CA VAL A 43 24.42 -8.43 -17.67
C VAL A 43 24.13 -7.03 -17.14
N GLU A 44 23.72 -6.15 -18.05
CA GLU A 44 23.21 -4.83 -17.73
C GLU A 44 21.69 -4.82 -17.83
N LEU A 45 21.06 -4.26 -16.80
CA LEU A 45 19.61 -4.21 -16.62
C LEU A 45 19.18 -2.75 -16.50
N ASN A 46 18.06 -2.42 -17.12
CA ASN A 46 17.30 -1.21 -16.88
C ASN A 46 15.97 -1.60 -16.20
N VAL A 47 15.82 -1.30 -14.92
CA VAL A 47 14.64 -1.64 -14.12
C VAL A 47 13.84 -0.37 -13.87
N GLY A 48 12.83 -0.12 -14.70
CA GLY A 48 11.97 1.07 -14.62
C GLY A 48 12.73 2.39 -14.68
N GLY A 49 13.88 2.44 -15.38
CA GLY A 49 14.74 3.61 -15.50
C GLY A 49 15.98 3.60 -14.61
N GLU A 50 16.09 2.66 -13.65
CA GLU A 50 17.29 2.51 -12.83
C GLU A 50 18.23 1.44 -13.40
N MET A 51 19.51 1.75 -13.50
CA MET A 51 20.51 0.89 -14.12
C MET A 51 21.19 -0.02 -13.10
N TYR A 52 21.28 -1.30 -13.43
CA TYR A 52 21.93 -2.31 -12.61
C TYR A 52 22.88 -3.17 -13.44
N THR A 53 24.03 -3.48 -12.88
CA THR A 53 24.98 -4.42 -13.46
C THR A 53 25.15 -5.61 -12.53
N THR A 54 25.06 -6.81 -13.08
CA THR A 54 25.18 -8.07 -12.31
C THR A 54 25.65 -9.21 -13.20
N THR A 55 25.71 -10.44 -12.69
CA THR A 55 26.05 -11.62 -13.48
C THR A 55 24.81 -12.48 -13.77
N LEU A 56 24.87 -13.26 -14.86
CA LEU A 56 23.85 -14.29 -15.14
C LEU A 56 23.71 -15.28 -13.99
N SER A 57 24.81 -15.64 -13.33
CA SER A 57 24.81 -16.57 -12.19
C SER A 57 24.01 -16.02 -11.02
N THR A 58 24.08 -14.71 -10.74
CA THR A 58 23.26 -14.06 -9.71
C THR A 58 21.78 -14.11 -10.08
N LEU A 59 21.42 -13.74 -11.31
CA LEU A 59 20.02 -13.73 -11.76
C LEU A 59 19.38 -15.12 -11.82
N LYS A 60 20.19 -16.17 -12.04
CA LYS A 60 19.77 -17.57 -12.12
C LYS A 60 19.91 -18.34 -10.80
N LYS A 61 20.30 -17.69 -9.70
CA LYS A 61 20.61 -18.36 -8.43
C LYS A 61 19.46 -19.22 -7.89
N HIS A 62 18.22 -18.80 -8.11
CA HIS A 62 17.02 -19.57 -7.76
C HIS A 62 16.32 -20.05 -9.04
N PRO A 63 16.57 -21.29 -9.47
CA PRO A 63 15.81 -21.91 -10.55
C PRO A 63 14.31 -21.89 -10.24
N GLY A 64 13.49 -21.56 -11.22
CA GLY A 64 12.04 -21.39 -11.04
C GLY A 64 11.62 -19.97 -10.65
N SER A 65 12.55 -19.09 -10.25
CA SER A 65 12.22 -17.67 -10.13
C SER A 65 12.01 -17.03 -11.49
N LYS A 66 11.18 -16.01 -11.56
CA LYS A 66 10.91 -15.25 -12.78
C LYS A 66 12.18 -14.63 -13.36
N LEU A 67 13.12 -14.20 -12.50
CA LEU A 67 14.44 -13.72 -12.95
C LEU A 67 15.24 -14.84 -13.61
N ALA A 68 15.25 -16.05 -13.05
CA ALA A 68 15.95 -17.16 -13.69
C ALA A 68 15.32 -17.48 -15.06
N GLU A 69 14.00 -17.49 -15.17
CA GLU A 69 13.26 -17.75 -16.41
C GLU A 69 13.55 -16.71 -17.49
N MET A 70 13.57 -15.42 -17.12
CA MET A 70 13.87 -14.31 -18.02
C MET A 70 15.21 -14.46 -18.75
N PHE A 71 16.19 -15.08 -18.10
CA PHE A 71 17.55 -15.25 -18.60
C PHE A 71 17.87 -16.70 -18.99
N THR A 72 16.90 -17.63 -18.93
CA THR A 72 17.06 -19.02 -19.33
C THR A 72 16.56 -19.23 -20.76
N GLY A 73 17.39 -19.83 -21.61
CA GLY A 73 17.10 -19.96 -23.04
C GLY A 73 17.32 -18.64 -23.80
N GLN A 74 16.49 -18.38 -24.81
CA GLN A 74 16.47 -17.11 -25.53
C GLN A 74 15.69 -16.07 -24.69
N PRO A 75 16.35 -15.02 -24.17
CA PRO A 75 15.67 -14.02 -23.35
C PRO A 75 14.56 -13.36 -24.17
N LYS A 76 13.32 -13.43 -23.68
CA LYS A 76 12.17 -12.71 -24.28
C LYS A 76 12.07 -11.27 -23.78
N LEU A 77 13.09 -10.79 -23.10
CA LEU A 77 13.15 -9.46 -22.54
C LEU A 77 13.41 -8.44 -23.65
N ARG A 78 12.68 -7.32 -23.58
CA ARG A 78 12.98 -6.15 -24.41
C ARG A 78 14.31 -5.55 -23.96
N THR A 79 14.96 -4.82 -24.85
CA THR A 79 16.12 -4.00 -24.53
C THR A 79 15.76 -2.52 -24.65
N ASP A 80 16.43 -1.66 -23.90
CA ASP A 80 16.35 -0.22 -24.11
C ASP A 80 17.20 0.23 -25.31
N SER A 81 17.25 1.54 -25.57
CA SER A 81 17.99 2.13 -26.69
C SER A 81 19.50 1.89 -26.64
N GLU A 82 20.04 1.51 -25.49
CA GLU A 82 21.46 1.24 -25.28
C GLU A 82 21.74 -0.28 -25.21
N GLY A 83 20.74 -1.12 -25.49
CA GLY A 83 20.88 -2.58 -25.56
C GLY A 83 20.82 -3.29 -24.20
N ARG A 84 20.45 -2.60 -23.12
CA ARG A 84 20.31 -3.22 -21.79
C ARG A 84 18.96 -3.89 -21.64
N PHE A 85 18.91 -5.01 -20.93
CA PHE A 85 17.65 -5.71 -20.70
C PHE A 85 16.71 -4.88 -19.84
N PHE A 86 15.50 -4.65 -20.33
CA PHE A 86 14.51 -3.82 -19.68
C PHE A 86 13.52 -4.65 -18.87
N ILE A 87 13.32 -4.25 -17.60
CA ILE A 87 12.30 -4.79 -16.71
C ILE A 87 11.36 -3.64 -16.34
N ASP A 88 10.09 -3.77 -16.70
CA ASP A 88 9.04 -2.79 -16.41
C ASP A 88 8.56 -2.90 -14.94
N ARG A 89 9.44 -2.52 -14.01
CA ARG A 89 9.22 -2.53 -12.55
C ARG A 89 9.92 -1.36 -11.88
N PRO A 90 9.46 -0.91 -10.70
CA PRO A 90 10.18 0.09 -9.92
C PRO A 90 11.59 -0.38 -9.57
N GLY A 91 12.62 0.33 -10.05
CA GLY A 91 14.01 0.00 -9.77
C GLY A 91 14.41 0.15 -8.31
N THR A 92 13.74 1.03 -7.56
CA THR A 92 14.19 1.53 -6.25
C THR A 92 14.43 0.43 -5.21
N TYR A 93 13.66 -0.65 -5.28
CA TYR A 93 13.75 -1.79 -4.36
C TYR A 93 14.52 -2.98 -4.95
N PHE A 94 14.82 -2.95 -6.25
CA PHE A 94 15.52 -4.04 -6.94
C PHE A 94 16.94 -4.27 -6.39
N LYS A 95 17.59 -3.22 -5.87
CA LYS A 95 18.88 -3.36 -5.16
C LYS A 95 18.84 -4.39 -4.03
N TYR A 96 17.73 -4.49 -3.29
CA TYR A 96 17.59 -5.45 -2.19
C TYR A 96 17.39 -6.87 -2.72
N ILE A 97 16.68 -7.01 -3.84
CA ILE A 97 16.54 -8.27 -4.57
C ILE A 97 17.93 -8.76 -5.03
N LEU A 98 18.71 -7.89 -5.67
CA LEU A 98 20.06 -8.23 -6.11
C LEU A 98 20.99 -8.58 -4.94
N GLU A 99 20.94 -7.84 -3.83
CA GLU A 99 21.76 -8.12 -2.66
C GLU A 99 21.41 -9.50 -2.09
N TYR A 100 20.12 -9.83 -1.97
CA TYR A 100 19.69 -11.17 -1.57
C TYR A 100 20.24 -12.25 -2.52
N LEU A 101 20.13 -12.04 -3.83
CA LEU A 101 20.68 -12.97 -4.82
C LEU A 101 22.21 -13.09 -4.72
N ARG A 102 22.93 -12.07 -4.24
CA ARG A 102 24.39 -12.15 -4.06
C ARG A 102 24.76 -12.88 -2.77
N SER A 103 24.22 -12.45 -1.63
CA SER A 103 24.71 -12.83 -0.29
C SER A 103 23.72 -13.68 0.53
N ASN A 104 22.50 -13.91 0.05
CA ASN A 104 21.36 -14.45 0.82
C ASN A 104 20.99 -13.59 2.04
N GLN A 105 21.40 -12.32 2.06
CA GLN A 105 21.07 -11.40 3.14
C GLN A 105 19.64 -10.90 3.01
N VAL A 106 18.80 -11.20 4.01
CA VAL A 106 17.43 -10.70 4.09
C VAL A 106 17.44 -9.19 4.36
N PRO A 107 16.66 -8.39 3.62
CA PRO A 107 16.57 -6.95 3.84
C PRO A 107 15.96 -6.62 5.20
N THR A 108 16.54 -5.63 5.88
CA THR A 108 16.05 -5.13 7.18
C THR A 108 15.27 -3.82 7.08
N GLN A 109 15.18 -3.27 5.87
CA GLN A 109 14.60 -1.97 5.56
C GLN A 109 13.73 -2.08 4.30
N CYS A 110 12.71 -1.24 4.20
CA CYS A 110 11.72 -1.28 3.12
C CYS A 110 11.05 -2.67 2.97
N ILE A 111 10.91 -3.43 4.06
CA ILE A 111 10.52 -4.86 4.05
C ILE A 111 9.23 -5.09 3.27
N GLN A 112 8.21 -4.24 3.42
CA GLN A 112 6.94 -4.36 2.71
C GLN A 112 7.08 -4.22 1.19
N ASP A 113 7.85 -3.25 0.71
CA ASP A 113 8.03 -3.04 -0.72
C ASP A 113 8.95 -4.09 -1.32
N VAL A 114 9.99 -4.52 -0.59
CA VAL A 114 10.84 -5.63 -1.03
C VAL A 114 10.05 -6.95 -1.06
N TYR A 115 9.11 -7.17 -0.13
CA TYR A 115 8.22 -8.33 -0.17
C TYR A 115 7.35 -8.34 -1.43
N LYS A 116 6.80 -7.19 -1.86
CA LYS A 116 6.06 -7.09 -3.14
C LYS A 116 6.94 -7.42 -4.35
N GLU A 117 8.19 -6.96 -4.37
CA GLU A 117 9.12 -7.30 -5.45
C GLU A 117 9.54 -8.78 -5.39
N ALA A 118 9.78 -9.34 -4.19
CA ALA A 118 10.11 -10.75 -4.02
C ALA A 118 8.99 -11.67 -4.55
N LEU A 119 7.72 -11.31 -4.30
CA LEU A 119 6.55 -11.96 -4.90
C LEU A 119 6.53 -11.81 -6.43
N PHE A 120 6.83 -10.63 -6.97
CA PHE A 120 6.83 -10.41 -8.42
C PHE A 120 7.92 -11.22 -9.14
N TYR A 121 9.13 -11.26 -8.58
CA TYR A 121 10.26 -12.02 -9.13
C TYR A 121 10.22 -13.50 -8.78
N ASP A 122 9.24 -13.92 -7.97
CA ASP A 122 9.01 -15.29 -7.53
C ASP A 122 10.24 -15.91 -6.85
N ILE A 123 10.81 -15.19 -5.88
CA ILE A 123 11.98 -15.65 -5.11
C ILE A 123 11.49 -16.32 -3.83
N GLU A 124 10.99 -17.55 -3.96
CA GLU A 124 10.37 -18.31 -2.86
C GLU A 124 11.13 -18.29 -1.53
N PRO A 125 12.46 -18.51 -1.49
CA PRO A 125 13.21 -18.50 -0.22
C PRO A 125 13.17 -17.14 0.49
N LEU A 126 13.20 -16.04 -0.28
CA LEU A 126 13.10 -14.69 0.26
C LEU A 126 11.68 -14.40 0.75
N ILE A 127 10.67 -14.79 -0.03
CA ILE A 127 9.25 -14.63 0.33
C ILE A 127 8.99 -15.24 1.71
N LYS A 128 9.39 -16.51 1.92
CA LYS A 128 9.21 -17.22 3.21
C LYS A 128 9.92 -16.52 4.37
N GLN A 129 11.17 -16.10 4.16
CA GLN A 129 11.95 -15.39 5.19
C GLN A 129 11.35 -14.03 5.54
N LEU A 130 10.75 -13.33 4.57
CA LEU A 130 10.07 -12.07 4.80
C LEU A 130 8.73 -12.29 5.51
N GLU A 131 7.97 -13.33 5.16
CA GLU A 131 6.70 -13.68 5.83
C GLU A 131 6.88 -14.02 7.31
N ASP A 132 8.01 -14.63 7.67
CA ASP A 132 8.37 -14.90 9.06
C ASP A 132 8.84 -13.65 9.81
N SER A 133 9.11 -12.54 9.11
CA SER A 133 9.52 -11.30 9.76
C SER A 133 8.35 -10.67 10.55
N PRO A 134 8.58 -10.07 11.73
CA PRO A 134 7.50 -9.49 12.54
C PRO A 134 6.64 -8.45 11.80
N GLN A 135 7.25 -7.71 10.86
CA GLN A 135 6.56 -6.66 10.09
C GLN A 135 5.54 -7.26 9.11
N ILE A 136 5.89 -8.34 8.40
CA ILE A 136 4.99 -8.98 7.44
C ILE A 136 4.05 -9.95 8.14
N PHE A 137 4.53 -10.76 9.09
CA PHE A 137 3.69 -11.66 9.86
C PHE A 137 2.57 -10.91 10.61
N GLY A 138 2.95 -9.80 11.27
CA GLY A 138 2.01 -8.93 11.99
C GLY A 138 0.90 -8.41 11.08
N GLU A 139 1.26 -8.00 9.87
CA GLU A 139 0.33 -7.45 8.87
C GLU A 139 -0.54 -8.55 8.21
N LEU A 140 0.05 -9.66 7.76
CA LEU A 140 -0.65 -10.73 7.03
C LEU A 140 -1.55 -11.57 7.91
N VAL A 141 -1.14 -11.85 9.15
CA VAL A 141 -1.81 -12.83 10.01
C VAL A 141 -2.48 -12.14 11.20
N ALA A 142 -1.69 -11.51 12.07
CA ALA A 142 -2.22 -11.02 13.35
C ALA A 142 -3.25 -9.89 13.14
N ARG A 143 -2.92 -8.91 12.30
CA ARG A 143 -3.83 -7.81 11.95
C ARG A 143 -5.06 -8.33 11.22
N ARG A 144 -4.92 -9.18 10.19
CA ARG A 144 -6.09 -9.71 9.47
C ARG A 144 -7.03 -10.51 10.36
N GLN A 145 -6.49 -11.40 11.20
CA GLN A 145 -7.30 -12.16 12.16
C GLN A 145 -8.00 -11.26 13.17
N PHE A 146 -7.33 -10.18 13.59
CA PHE A 146 -7.94 -9.17 14.44
C PHE A 146 -9.09 -8.46 13.73
N LEU A 147 -8.86 -7.91 12.53
CA LEU A 147 -9.85 -7.15 11.77
C LEU A 147 -11.07 -8.01 11.39
N ALA A 148 -10.88 -9.30 11.12
CA ALA A 148 -11.97 -10.24 10.87
C ALA A 148 -12.93 -10.41 12.07
N ARG A 149 -12.50 -10.03 13.29
CA ARG A 149 -13.33 -10.06 14.51
C ARG A 149 -13.94 -8.70 14.83
N VAL A 150 -13.67 -7.66 14.04
CA VAL A 150 -14.28 -6.34 14.18
C VAL A 150 -15.50 -6.28 13.24
N PRO A 151 -16.72 -6.15 13.76
CA PRO A 151 -17.92 -6.12 12.92
C PRO A 151 -17.88 -5.00 11.88
N ASN A 152 -18.27 -5.34 10.65
CA ASN A 152 -18.43 -4.42 9.51
C ASN A 152 -17.17 -3.59 9.20
N TYR A 153 -15.98 -4.10 9.51
CA TYR A 153 -14.75 -3.30 9.38
C TYR A 153 -14.55 -2.74 7.97
N SER A 154 -14.66 -3.57 6.92
CA SER A 154 -14.42 -3.10 5.54
C SER A 154 -15.49 -2.10 5.09
N GLU A 155 -16.76 -2.40 5.39
CA GLU A 155 -17.91 -1.58 5.06
C GLU A 155 -17.81 -0.21 5.75
N ASN A 156 -17.34 -0.18 7.00
CA ASN A 156 -17.14 1.04 7.76
C ASN A 156 -15.97 1.88 7.22
N ILE A 157 -14.87 1.26 6.78
CA ILE A 157 -13.77 1.96 6.08
C ILE A 157 -14.29 2.62 4.80
N GLU A 158 -15.07 1.90 4.00
CA GLU A 158 -15.65 2.41 2.75
C GLU A 158 -16.63 3.55 3.01
N LEU A 159 -17.48 3.40 4.02
CA LEU A 159 -18.41 4.44 4.45
C LEU A 159 -17.67 5.71 4.89
N MET A 160 -16.60 5.59 5.70
CA MET A 160 -15.77 6.72 6.08
C MET A 160 -15.19 7.45 4.86
N ILE A 161 -14.59 6.72 3.92
CA ILE A 161 -14.01 7.31 2.71
C ILE A 161 -15.08 8.01 1.88
N ARG A 162 -16.27 7.41 1.76
CA ARG A 162 -17.39 7.98 1.00
C ARG A 162 -17.91 9.28 1.62
N ILE A 163 -18.13 9.29 2.94
CA ILE A 163 -18.51 10.50 3.68
C ILE A 163 -17.42 11.57 3.49
N ALA A 164 -16.16 11.18 3.67
CA ALA A 164 -15.04 12.11 3.58
C ALA A 164 -14.95 12.79 2.21
N ARG A 165 -15.13 12.01 1.13
CA ARG A 165 -15.15 12.52 -0.25
C ARG A 165 -16.34 13.44 -0.49
N ALA A 166 -17.54 13.04 -0.06
CA ALA A 166 -18.75 13.84 -0.25
C ALA A 166 -18.65 15.21 0.43
N GLU A 167 -18.14 15.26 1.66
CA GLU A 167 -17.90 16.51 2.39
C GLU A 167 -16.78 17.35 1.74
N ALA A 168 -15.69 16.71 1.32
CA ALA A 168 -14.56 17.40 0.69
C ALA A 168 -14.94 18.06 -0.65
N VAL A 169 -15.85 17.45 -1.43
CA VAL A 169 -16.40 18.06 -2.66
C VAL A 169 -17.15 19.35 -2.34
N ALA A 170 -17.93 19.38 -1.26
CA ALA A 170 -18.73 20.53 -0.87
C ALA A 170 -17.91 21.66 -0.20
N SER A 171 -16.92 21.30 0.62
CA SER A 171 -16.28 22.24 1.57
C SER A 171 -14.75 22.35 1.45
N ARG A 172 -14.12 21.67 0.47
CA ARG A 172 -12.65 21.58 0.27
C ARG A 172 -11.88 20.99 1.47
N GLN A 173 -12.60 20.51 2.48
CA GLN A 173 -12.12 19.86 3.68
C GLN A 173 -13.26 18.98 4.24
N SER A 174 -12.91 17.88 4.90
CA SER A 174 -13.86 16.98 5.55
C SER A 174 -13.40 16.63 6.97
N SER A 175 -14.37 16.29 7.82
CA SER A 175 -14.18 15.86 9.19
C SER A 175 -15.17 14.74 9.53
N VAL A 176 -14.74 13.49 9.37
CA VAL A 176 -15.56 12.32 9.73
C VAL A 176 -15.32 11.94 11.18
N ILE A 177 -16.41 11.80 11.95
CA ILE A 177 -16.33 11.29 13.32
C ILE A 177 -16.36 9.77 13.27
N VAL A 178 -15.46 9.13 14.00
CA VAL A 178 -15.52 7.69 14.25
C VAL A 178 -15.97 7.49 15.69
N CYS A 179 -16.81 6.47 15.99
CA CYS A 179 -17.08 5.95 17.35
C CYS A 179 -16.49 4.55 17.44
N VAL A 180 -15.54 4.32 18.34
CA VAL A 180 -14.91 3.03 18.56
C VAL A 180 -15.36 2.54 19.92
N VAL A 181 -16.14 1.47 19.92
CA VAL A 181 -16.71 0.88 21.14
C VAL A 181 -16.11 -0.48 21.37
N ARG A 182 -15.66 -0.75 22.61
CA ARG A 182 -15.04 -2.03 22.95
C ARG A 182 -16.05 -3.02 23.49
N THR A 183 -16.93 -2.58 24.37
CA THR A 183 -17.91 -3.43 25.05
C THR A 183 -19.33 -3.09 24.64
N GLU A 184 -20.26 -4.01 24.88
CA GLU A 184 -21.71 -3.76 24.69
C GLU A 184 -22.20 -2.60 25.58
N GLU A 185 -21.65 -2.48 26.79
CA GLU A 185 -21.95 -1.37 27.69
C GLU A 185 -21.50 -0.02 27.12
N ASP A 186 -20.30 0.03 26.52
CA ASP A 186 -19.82 1.22 25.82
C ASP A 186 -20.68 1.51 24.57
N ALA A 187 -21.19 0.48 23.89
CA ALA A 187 -22.06 0.61 22.74
C ALA A 187 -23.41 1.26 23.08
N ALA A 188 -24.03 0.87 24.21
CA ALA A 188 -25.25 1.49 24.71
C ALA A 188 -25.03 2.98 25.05
N ARG A 189 -23.95 3.29 25.78
CA ARG A 189 -23.59 4.68 26.12
C ARG A 189 -23.26 5.54 24.91
N CYS A 190 -22.57 4.98 23.90
CA CYS A 190 -22.29 5.72 22.66
C CYS A 190 -23.61 6.01 21.93
N GLN A 191 -24.59 5.09 21.92
CA GLN A 191 -25.86 5.33 21.22
C GLN A 191 -26.63 6.53 21.79
N ASP A 192 -26.69 6.67 23.11
CA ASP A 192 -27.36 7.81 23.75
C ASP A 192 -26.66 9.14 23.41
N ALA A 193 -25.32 9.13 23.42
CA ALA A 193 -24.52 10.30 23.02
C ALA A 193 -24.67 10.65 21.53
N LEU A 194 -24.77 9.64 20.65
CA LEU A 194 -24.97 9.84 19.21
C LEU A 194 -26.35 10.41 18.89
N ASN A 195 -27.39 9.93 19.57
CA ASN A 195 -28.74 10.47 19.43
C ASN A 195 -28.80 11.96 19.82
N SER A 196 -27.96 12.40 20.77
CA SER A 196 -27.81 13.82 21.14
C SER A 196 -27.00 14.64 20.12
N LEU A 197 -26.11 14.00 19.34
CA LEU A 197 -25.29 14.64 18.30
C LEU A 197 -26.03 14.80 16.97
N ASP A 198 -27.13 14.07 16.77
CA ASP A 198 -27.94 14.07 15.54
C ASP A 198 -28.58 15.45 15.23
N MET A 199 -28.58 16.37 16.20
CA MET A 199 -29.00 17.76 15.99
C MET A 199 -28.01 18.59 15.13
N ASP A 200 -26.76 18.12 14.94
CA ASP A 200 -25.67 18.85 14.27
C ASP A 200 -25.31 18.31 12.86
N LYS A 201 -26.04 17.32 12.31
CA LYS A 201 -25.75 16.68 10.99
C LYS A 201 -24.32 16.13 10.83
N LYS A 202 -23.68 15.68 11.92
CA LYS A 202 -22.33 15.10 11.84
C LYS A 202 -22.41 13.63 11.43
N SER A 203 -21.72 13.27 10.36
CA SER A 203 -21.65 11.88 9.89
C SER A 203 -20.72 11.06 10.80
N VAL A 204 -21.27 10.06 11.48
CA VAL A 204 -20.53 9.20 12.41
C VAL A 204 -20.42 7.77 11.86
N VAL A 205 -19.21 7.20 11.91
CA VAL A 205 -18.99 5.78 11.59
C VAL A 205 -18.60 5.00 12.84
N LYS A 206 -19.28 3.89 13.10
CA LYS A 206 -19.10 3.11 14.34
C LYS A 206 -18.34 1.81 14.08
N PHE A 207 -17.29 1.57 14.87
CA PHE A 207 -16.56 0.30 14.91
C PHE A 207 -16.75 -0.39 16.25
N GLY A 208 -17.08 -1.69 16.20
CA GLY A 208 -17.31 -2.52 17.38
C GLY A 208 -18.78 -2.58 17.83
N PRO A 209 -19.06 -3.24 18.96
CA PRO A 209 -18.08 -3.85 19.88
C PRO A 209 -17.36 -5.07 19.28
N TRP A 210 -16.16 -5.38 19.78
CA TRP A 210 -15.40 -6.56 19.36
C TRP A 210 -14.81 -7.31 20.56
N LYS A 211 -14.69 -8.63 20.41
CA LYS A 211 -14.14 -9.54 21.42
C LYS A 211 -12.82 -10.12 20.94
N ALA A 212 -11.78 -9.28 20.89
CA ALA A 212 -10.42 -9.70 20.59
C ALA A 212 -9.44 -9.05 21.58
N VAL A 213 -8.18 -9.51 21.61
CA VAL A 213 -7.13 -8.96 22.48
C VAL A 213 -6.74 -7.52 22.10
N PRO A 214 -6.49 -7.17 20.81
CA PRO A 214 -5.97 -5.85 20.44
C PRO A 214 -6.86 -4.72 20.94
N SER A 215 -6.25 -3.66 21.44
CA SER A 215 -6.85 -2.49 22.09
C SER A 215 -7.53 -1.55 21.09
N ILE A 216 -8.18 -0.50 21.62
CA ILE A 216 -8.72 0.59 20.79
C ILE A 216 -7.61 1.30 20.00
N SER A 217 -6.39 1.42 20.55
CA SER A 217 -5.28 2.06 19.83
C SER A 217 -4.92 1.25 18.59
N ASP A 218 -4.81 -0.07 18.75
CA ASP A 218 -4.47 -0.98 17.66
C ASP A 218 -5.51 -0.90 16.52
N LEU A 219 -6.80 -0.75 16.87
CA LEU A 219 -7.86 -0.57 15.87
C LEU A 219 -7.74 0.77 15.14
N LEU A 220 -7.41 1.85 15.86
CA LEU A 220 -7.25 3.18 15.25
C LEU A 220 -6.06 3.20 14.29
N ASP A 221 -4.95 2.55 14.64
CA ASP A 221 -3.78 2.41 13.76
C ASP A 221 -4.14 1.63 12.49
N CYS A 222 -4.93 0.55 12.62
CA CYS A 222 -5.45 -0.20 11.47
C CYS A 222 -6.34 0.67 10.57
N ILE A 223 -7.29 1.40 11.16
CA ILE A 223 -8.20 2.29 10.43
C ILE A 223 -7.40 3.33 9.65
N GLN A 224 -6.42 3.96 10.29
CA GLN A 224 -5.58 4.95 9.65
C GLN A 224 -4.85 4.37 8.43
N MET A 225 -4.14 3.25 8.62
CA MET A 225 -3.39 2.60 7.54
C MET A 225 -4.29 2.24 6.35
N ASP A 226 -5.49 1.71 6.60
CA ASP A 226 -6.41 1.30 5.54
C ASP A 226 -7.07 2.49 4.83
N VAL A 227 -7.37 3.58 5.55
CA VAL A 227 -7.87 4.82 4.96
C VAL A 227 -6.81 5.47 4.09
N GLU A 228 -5.54 5.50 4.52
CA GLU A 228 -4.43 6.02 3.73
C GLU A 228 -4.19 5.19 2.47
N ALA A 229 -4.21 3.85 2.59
CA ALA A 229 -4.03 2.95 1.47
C ALA A 229 -5.17 3.05 0.44
N LYS A 230 -6.43 2.96 0.88
CA LYS A 230 -7.61 3.03 0.00
C LYS A 230 -7.88 4.45 -0.52
N GLY A 231 -7.57 5.46 0.28
CA GLY A 231 -7.71 6.88 -0.08
C GLY A 231 -6.80 7.28 -1.24
N CYS A 232 -5.63 6.65 -1.35
CA CYS A 232 -4.68 6.85 -2.46
C CYS A 232 -4.94 5.93 -3.66
N ALA A 233 -5.45 4.71 -3.46
CA ALA A 233 -5.56 3.68 -4.51
C ALA A 233 -6.77 3.81 -5.45
N TYR A 234 -7.80 4.59 -5.08
CA TYR A 234 -9.00 4.76 -5.90
C TYR A 234 -9.18 6.21 -6.37
N PRO A 235 -8.44 6.67 -7.38
CA PRO A 235 -8.90 7.76 -8.22
C PRO A 235 -10.05 7.22 -9.08
N SER A 236 -11.26 7.14 -8.52
CA SER A 236 -12.45 7.08 -9.38
C SER A 236 -12.42 8.31 -10.27
N MET A 237 -12.67 8.17 -11.57
CA MET A 237 -12.51 9.22 -12.60
C MET A 237 -13.15 10.59 -12.25
N ASP A 238 -14.05 10.65 -11.27
CA ASP A 238 -14.76 11.85 -10.84
C ASP A 238 -14.42 12.35 -9.42
N LEU A 239 -13.54 11.68 -8.64
CA LEU A 239 -13.21 12.08 -7.27
C LEU A 239 -11.71 12.00 -6.94
N PRO A 240 -11.12 13.04 -6.33
CA PRO A 240 -9.70 13.12 -6.03
C PRO A 240 -9.25 12.19 -4.88
N PRO A 241 -7.94 11.89 -4.77
CA PRO A 241 -7.38 11.05 -3.69
C PRO A 241 -7.51 11.71 -2.31
N VAL A 242 -7.55 10.89 -1.25
CA VAL A 242 -7.69 11.30 0.16
C VAL A 242 -6.41 10.96 0.92
N THR A 243 -5.83 11.92 1.65
CA THR A 243 -4.59 11.74 2.45
C THR A 243 -4.77 12.28 3.86
N VAL A 244 -4.42 11.53 4.90
CA VAL A 244 -4.63 11.84 6.34
C VAL A 244 -3.58 12.90 6.82
N VAL A 245 -3.94 14.01 7.51
CA VAL A 245 -3.08 15.24 7.68
C VAL A 245 -2.69 15.66 9.13
N SER A 246 -3.36 15.27 10.21
CA SER A 246 -2.96 15.64 11.60
C SER A 246 -3.54 14.79 12.75
N HIS A 247 -2.72 14.26 13.68
CA HIS A 247 -3.19 13.64 14.94
C HIS A 247 -3.23 14.65 16.09
N SER A 248 -4.34 14.71 16.83
CA SER A 248 -4.43 15.41 18.12
C SER A 248 -4.69 14.44 19.27
N SER A 249 -3.82 14.48 20.28
CA SER A 249 -3.99 13.86 21.59
C SER A 249 -4.91 14.65 22.55
N ASP A 250 -5.51 15.77 22.13
CA ASP A 250 -6.59 16.49 22.84
C ASP A 250 -7.97 16.14 22.23
N CYS A 251 -8.91 15.35 22.77
CA CYS A 251 -9.39 15.05 24.11
C CYS A 251 -10.04 16.28 24.71
N ARG A 252 -10.69 17.08 23.87
CA ARG A 252 -11.96 17.66 24.29
C ARG A 252 -12.96 16.51 24.46
N ALA A 253 -13.04 16.04 25.70
CA ALA A 253 -14.27 15.45 26.19
C ALA A 253 -15.40 16.41 25.80
N VAL A 254 -16.33 15.98 24.95
CA VAL A 254 -17.70 16.46 25.13
C VAL A 254 -18.18 15.67 26.34
N LEU A 255 -17.89 16.23 27.52
CA LEU A 255 -18.73 16.02 28.68
C LEU A 255 -20.12 16.54 28.28
N LEU A 256 -21.08 15.63 28.25
CA LEU A 256 -22.36 15.92 28.87
C LEU A 256 -22.32 15.26 30.25
#